data_AF-A0A2H0BA69-F1
#
_entry.id   AF-A0A2H0BA69-F1
#
_cell.length_a   1.000
_cell.length_b   1.000
_cell.length_c   1.000
_cell.angle_alpha   90.00
_cell.angle_beta   90.00
_cell.angle_gamma   90.00
#
_symmetry.space_group_name_H-M   'P 1'
#
loop_
_entity.id
_entity.type
_entity.pdbx_description
1 polymer ?
#
loop_
_entity_poly.entity_id
_entity_poly.type
_entity_poly.pdbx_seq_one_letter_code
_entity_poly.pdbx_strand_id
1 'polypeptide(L)'
;MKYKLTTIAIIIVLLACFIIDFDLKNWRKNDRVIEHDIHWYYAYLPAQFIYDDIKLIKSDYRFDENYYLFWTVNADGKIIIKTTMGMSILYAPFFFVAHALASVSNYPENGFSEPYKFFLLISAIFYLFIGLDFLKKILRHYQFSDIHIAITILLIGLGTNLLAYSSQTAPMPHVYIFCLFSIFIYYTIKWYQFQSIKNTLILGLLLGLISLIRPSN
;
A
#
# COMPACT_ATOMS: atom_id res chain seq x y z
N MET A 1 -11.35 -13.99 -28.95
CA MET A 1 -10.22 -13.61 -28.05
C MET A 1 -9.97 -14.75 -27.07
N LYS A 2 -8.86 -15.49 -27.16
CA LYS A 2 -8.47 -16.42 -26.08
C LYS A 2 -7.86 -15.58 -24.95
N TYR A 3 -8.53 -15.53 -23.80
CA TYR A 3 -7.95 -14.90 -22.60
C TYR A 3 -6.65 -15.61 -22.24
N LYS A 4 -5.59 -14.86 -21.95
CA LYS A 4 -4.32 -15.44 -21.49
C LYS A 4 -4.50 -15.94 -20.05
N LEU A 5 -4.04 -17.15 -19.77
CA LEU A 5 -4.11 -17.79 -18.45
C LEU A 5 -3.50 -16.89 -17.38
N THR A 6 -2.43 -16.18 -17.72
CA THR A 6 -1.80 -15.24 -16.80
C THR A 6 -2.75 -14.12 -16.36
N THR A 7 -3.58 -13.58 -17.26
CA THR A 7 -4.56 -12.53 -16.90
C THR A 7 -5.62 -13.10 -15.97
N ILE A 8 -6.09 -14.32 -16.23
CA ILE A 8 -7.06 -15.01 -15.36
C ILE A 8 -6.46 -15.24 -13.97
N ALA A 9 -5.20 -15.69 -13.89
CA ALA A 9 -4.50 -15.90 -12.62
C ALA A 9 -4.42 -14.62 -11.77
N ILE A 10 -4.06 -13.47 -12.39
CA ILE A 10 -4.05 -12.18 -11.68
C ILE A 10 -5.45 -11.86 -11.16
N ILE A 11 -6.49 -11.97 -11.99
CA ILE A 11 -7.87 -11.68 -11.59
C ILE A 11 -8.30 -12.58 -10.42
N ILE A 12 -7.98 -13.87 -10.45
CA ILE A 12 -8.29 -14.80 -9.35
C ILE A 12 -7.65 -14.33 -8.03
N VAL A 13 -6.37 -13.93 -8.06
CA VAL A 13 -5.69 -13.43 -6.85
C VAL A 13 -6.34 -12.15 -6.33
N LEU A 14 -6.64 -11.19 -7.21
CA LEU A 14 -7.29 -9.94 -6.81
C LEU A 14 -8.69 -10.17 -6.25
N LEU A 15 -9.48 -11.04 -6.89
CA LEU A 15 -10.81 -11.41 -6.42
C LEU A 15 -10.75 -12.11 -5.07
N ALA A 16 -9.78 -13.00 -4.85
CA ALA A 16 -9.59 -13.63 -3.55
C ALA A 16 -9.34 -12.59 -2.44
N CYS A 17 -8.44 -11.63 -2.67
CA CYS A 17 -8.20 -10.54 -1.72
C CYS A 17 -9.47 -9.72 -1.46
N PHE A 18 -10.15 -9.30 -2.53
CA PHE A 18 -11.37 -8.49 -2.44
C PHE A 18 -12.50 -9.22 -1.70
N ILE A 19 -12.71 -10.51 -1.97
CA ILE A 19 -13.72 -11.33 -1.29
C ILE A 19 -13.39 -11.45 0.20
N ILE A 20 -12.13 -11.71 0.56
CA ILE A 20 -11.70 -11.81 1.97
C ILE A 20 -11.96 -10.48 2.69
N ASP A 21 -11.54 -9.37 2.11
CA ASP A 21 -11.75 -8.05 2.71
C ASP A 21 -13.24 -7.78 2.91
N PHE A 22 -14.06 -8.06 1.89
CA PHE A 22 -15.50 -7.83 1.91
C PHE A 22 -16.26 -8.72 2.91
N ASP A 23 -15.78 -9.94 3.11
CA ASP A 23 -16.35 -10.86 4.11
C ASP A 23 -16.01 -10.40 5.53
N LEU A 24 -14.75 -10.03 5.79
CA LEU A 24 -14.29 -9.62 7.11
C LEU A 24 -14.83 -8.26 7.55
N LYS A 25 -15.11 -7.37 6.59
CA LYS A 25 -15.61 -5.99 6.79
C LYS A 25 -14.79 -5.21 7.80
N ASN A 26 -13.47 -5.41 7.78
CA ASN A 26 -12.56 -4.81 8.76
C ASN A 26 -12.58 -3.27 8.72
N TRP A 27 -12.93 -2.67 7.59
CA TRP A 27 -13.08 -1.20 7.48
C TRP A 27 -14.20 -0.63 8.36
N ARG A 28 -15.17 -1.44 8.81
CA ARG A 28 -16.22 -1.01 9.76
C ARG A 28 -15.78 -1.07 11.22
N LYS A 29 -14.67 -1.76 11.51
CA LYS A 29 -14.12 -1.90 12.86
C LYS A 29 -13.11 -0.78 13.09
N ASN A 30 -12.93 -0.35 14.34
CA ASN A 30 -12.00 0.74 14.65
C ASN A 30 -10.54 0.26 14.49
N ASP A 31 -10.19 -0.89 15.07
CA ASP A 31 -8.79 -1.34 15.21
C ASP A 31 -8.45 -2.55 14.34
N ARG A 32 -8.78 -2.49 13.04
CA ARG A 32 -8.51 -3.63 12.13
C ARG A 32 -7.93 -3.28 10.77
N VAL A 33 -7.88 -2.00 10.41
CA VAL A 33 -7.27 -1.54 9.15
C VAL A 33 -6.11 -0.60 9.46
N ILE A 34 -6.37 0.39 10.32
CA ILE A 34 -5.32 1.22 10.89
C ILE A 34 -5.06 0.63 12.27
N GLU A 35 -4.11 -0.29 12.35
CA GLU A 35 -3.69 -0.97 13.59
C GLU A 35 -2.17 -1.01 13.70
N HIS A 36 -1.64 -1.08 14.92
CA HIS A 36 -0.19 -1.17 15.18
C HIS A 36 0.61 -0.08 14.44
N ASP A 37 1.67 -0.47 13.74
CA ASP A 37 2.59 0.41 13.02
C ASP A 37 1.90 1.23 11.89
N ILE A 38 0.71 0.80 11.46
CA ILE A 38 -0.07 1.49 10.42
C ILE A 38 -0.47 2.89 10.89
N HIS A 39 -0.69 3.09 12.20
CA HIS A 39 -0.89 4.42 12.77
C HIS A 39 0.25 5.37 12.41
N TRP A 40 1.51 4.92 12.47
CA TRP A 40 2.65 5.75 12.09
C TRP A 40 2.80 5.90 10.58
N TYR A 41 2.62 4.81 9.83
CA TYR A 41 2.73 4.83 8.36
C TYR A 41 1.73 5.76 7.69
N TYR A 42 0.54 5.90 8.28
CA TYR A 42 -0.55 6.68 7.74
C TYR A 42 -0.62 8.11 8.31
N ALA A 43 -0.11 8.34 9.53
CA ALA A 43 -0.27 9.59 10.28
C ALA A 43 0.05 10.88 9.50
N TYR A 44 1.08 10.88 8.64
CA TYR A 44 1.49 12.09 7.92
C TYR A 44 0.35 12.69 7.08
N LEU A 45 -0.55 11.86 6.54
CA LEU A 45 -1.65 12.31 5.69
C LEU A 45 -2.70 13.11 6.46
N PRO A 46 -3.42 12.55 7.45
CA PRO A 46 -4.40 13.33 8.20
C PRO A 46 -3.73 14.45 9.01
N ALA A 47 -2.53 14.24 9.56
CA ALA A 47 -1.83 15.28 10.31
C ALA A 47 -1.57 16.53 9.47
N GLN A 48 -1.12 16.37 8.22
CA GLN A 48 -0.85 17.49 7.32
C GLN A 48 -2.12 18.06 6.69
N PHE A 49 -3.01 17.21 6.17
CA PHE A 49 -4.07 17.65 5.25
C PHE A 49 -5.42 17.89 5.94
N ILE A 50 -5.62 17.40 7.17
CA ILE A 50 -6.87 17.57 7.92
C ILE A 50 -6.62 18.43 9.17
N TYR A 51 -5.59 18.10 9.95
CA TYR A 51 -5.35 18.74 11.25
C TYR A 51 -4.37 19.93 11.19
N ASP A 52 -3.70 20.15 10.06
CA ASP A 52 -2.65 21.15 9.88
C ASP A 52 -1.64 21.14 11.04
N ASP A 53 -1.19 19.95 11.40
CA ASP A 53 -0.28 19.70 12.52
C ASP A 53 0.57 18.44 12.31
N ILE A 54 1.48 18.51 11.35
CA ILE A 54 2.43 17.42 11.07
C ILE A 54 3.37 17.10 12.25
N LYS A 55 3.50 18.02 13.22
CA LYS A 55 4.33 17.85 14.42
C LYS A 55 3.57 17.25 15.61
N LEU A 56 2.26 17.06 15.47
CA LEU A 56 1.37 16.47 16.47
C LEU A 56 1.41 17.20 17.83
N ILE A 57 1.41 18.54 17.83
CA ILE A 57 1.58 19.38 19.02
C ILE A 57 0.23 19.75 19.66
N LYS A 58 -0.87 19.82 18.88
CA LYS A 58 -2.18 20.32 19.30
C LYS A 58 -2.89 19.43 20.35
N SER A 59 -2.36 18.24 20.65
CA SER A 59 -2.70 17.34 21.78
C SER A 59 -4.13 16.77 21.85
N ASP A 60 -5.11 17.33 21.16
CA ASP A 60 -6.49 16.84 21.14
C ASP A 60 -6.80 16.06 19.85
N TYR A 61 -6.37 14.80 19.83
CA TYR A 61 -6.63 13.86 18.74
C TYR A 61 -7.55 12.72 19.16
N ARG A 62 -8.43 12.97 20.13
CA ARG A 62 -9.38 11.97 20.60
C ARG A 62 -10.44 11.73 19.55
N PHE A 63 -10.63 10.46 19.19
CA PHE A 63 -11.75 9.99 18.40
C PHE A 63 -12.94 9.64 19.29
N ASP A 64 -12.66 9.11 20.48
CA ASP A 64 -13.60 8.74 21.54
C ASP A 64 -12.87 8.82 22.90
N GLU A 65 -13.57 8.63 24.02
CA GLU A 65 -13.03 8.74 25.39
C GLU A 65 -11.74 7.92 25.60
N ASN A 66 -11.61 6.79 24.90
CA ASN A 66 -10.50 5.85 25.03
C ASN A 66 -9.68 5.65 23.74
N TYR A 67 -9.90 6.44 22.69
CA TYR A 67 -9.25 6.24 21.39
C TYR A 67 -8.59 7.50 20.85
N TYR A 68 -7.27 7.43 20.62
CA TYR A 68 -6.50 8.50 19.98
C TYR A 68 -6.17 8.12 18.53
N LEU A 69 -6.35 9.08 17.63
CA LEU A 69 -6.14 8.91 16.20
C LEU A 69 -4.65 8.72 15.86
N PHE A 70 -3.78 9.47 16.53
CA PHE A 70 -2.35 9.45 16.31
C PHE A 70 -1.61 8.75 17.43
N TRP A 71 -0.77 7.78 17.06
CA TRP A 71 0.18 7.17 17.97
C TRP A 71 1.48 7.95 17.94
N THR A 72 1.88 8.49 19.09
CA THR A 72 3.07 9.33 19.20
C THR A 72 4.15 8.65 20.00
N VAL A 73 5.41 8.89 19.64
CA VAL A 73 6.57 8.51 20.45
C VAL A 73 7.27 9.77 20.92
N ASN A 74 7.75 9.77 22.16
CA ASN A 74 8.60 10.84 22.68
C ASN A 74 10.07 10.49 22.43
N ALA A 75 10.77 11.33 21.67
CA ALA A 75 12.21 11.24 21.47
C ALA A 75 12.83 12.58 21.84
N ASP A 76 13.68 12.59 22.88
CA ASP A 76 14.37 13.79 23.38
C ASP A 76 13.42 14.97 23.69
N GLY A 77 12.27 14.70 24.29
CA GLY A 77 11.27 15.71 24.63
C GLY A 77 10.42 16.18 23.45
N LYS A 78 10.60 15.61 22.26
CA LYS A 78 9.80 15.91 21.06
C LYS A 78 8.85 14.76 20.75
N ILE A 79 7.61 15.13 20.43
CA ILE A 79 6.59 14.23 19.89
C ILE A 79 6.94 13.97 18.43
N ILE A 80 7.12 12.70 18.07
CA ILE A 80 7.47 12.29 16.70
C ILE A 80 6.58 11.14 16.21
N ILE A 81 6.42 11.07 14.88
CA ILE A 81 5.95 9.87 14.18
C ILE A 81 7.15 8.95 14.03
N LYS A 82 7.05 7.72 14.55
CA LYS A 82 8.19 6.78 14.64
C LYS A 82 8.74 6.35 13.28
N THR A 83 7.87 6.25 12.28
CA THR A 83 8.23 5.79 10.94
C THR A 83 8.37 6.98 9.98
N THR A 84 9.09 6.78 8.90
CA THR A 84 9.23 7.74 7.79
C THR A 84 7.97 7.77 6.92
N MET A 85 7.80 8.84 6.13
CA MET A 85 6.59 9.10 5.34
C MET A 85 6.41 8.23 4.08
N GLY A 86 7.28 7.26 3.82
CA GLY A 86 7.29 6.52 2.55
C GLY A 86 5.96 5.82 2.22
N MET A 87 5.32 5.22 3.23
CA MET A 87 4.01 4.59 3.06
C MET A 87 2.88 5.60 2.82
N SER A 88 2.91 6.73 3.54
CA SER A 88 1.96 7.83 3.33
C SER A 88 1.95 8.34 1.89
N ILE A 89 3.11 8.36 1.20
CA ILE A 89 3.18 8.73 -0.22
C ILE A 89 2.36 7.78 -1.09
N LEU A 90 2.44 6.47 -0.82
CA LEU A 90 1.70 5.45 -1.57
C LEU A 90 0.21 5.44 -1.24
N TYR A 91 -0.16 5.81 -0.01
CA TYR A 91 -1.55 5.97 0.43
C TYR A 91 -2.22 7.23 -0.09
N ALA A 92 -1.47 8.30 -0.32
CA ALA A 92 -1.97 9.63 -0.68
C ALA A 92 -3.09 9.64 -1.75
N PRO A 93 -2.95 8.98 -2.92
CA PRO A 93 -4.02 9.02 -3.93
C PRO A 93 -5.33 8.42 -3.42
N PHE A 94 -5.27 7.37 -2.61
CA PHE A 94 -6.44 6.70 -2.04
C PHE A 94 -7.04 7.47 -0.86
N PHE A 95 -6.18 8.09 -0.06
CA PHE A 95 -6.57 9.02 0.99
C PHE A 95 -7.37 10.19 0.44
N PHE A 96 -6.91 10.85 -0.62
CA PHE A 96 -7.62 12.00 -1.18
C PHE A 96 -8.96 11.60 -1.81
N VAL A 97 -9.06 10.43 -2.43
CA VAL A 97 -10.35 9.90 -2.90
C VAL A 97 -11.28 9.62 -1.72
N ALA A 98 -10.77 9.02 -0.64
CA ALA A 98 -11.55 8.78 0.57
C ALA A 98 -12.01 10.08 1.25
N HIS A 99 -11.15 11.09 1.28
CA HIS A 99 -11.45 12.41 1.83
C HIS A 99 -12.53 13.11 1.02
N ALA A 100 -12.42 13.10 -0.31
CA ALA A 100 -13.44 13.64 -1.21
C ALA A 100 -14.77 12.90 -1.09
N LEU A 101 -14.75 11.57 -0.84
CA LEU A 101 -15.98 10.81 -0.59
C LEU A 101 -16.59 11.14 0.78
N ALA A 102 -15.75 11.25 1.81
CA ALA A 102 -16.19 11.61 3.15
C ALA A 102 -16.91 12.96 3.16
N SER A 103 -16.35 13.97 2.48
CA SER A 103 -16.90 15.33 2.45
C SER A 103 -18.23 15.49 1.72
N VAL A 104 -18.59 14.55 0.85
CA VAL A 104 -19.90 14.52 0.16
C VAL A 104 -20.87 13.52 0.79
N SER A 105 -20.52 12.93 1.94
CA SER A 105 -21.29 11.89 2.62
C SER A 105 -21.49 12.23 4.10
N ASN A 106 -22.17 11.36 4.85
CA ASN A 106 -22.40 11.55 6.28
C ASN A 106 -21.25 10.98 7.16
N TYR A 107 -20.09 10.68 6.55
CA TYR A 107 -18.95 10.13 7.28
C TYR A 107 -18.04 11.25 7.82
N PRO A 108 -17.48 11.10 9.04
CA PRO A 108 -16.54 12.07 9.58
C PRO A 108 -15.30 12.27 8.69
N GLU A 109 -14.94 13.51 8.43
CA GLU A 109 -13.75 13.90 7.64
C GLU A 109 -12.46 13.92 8.47
N ASN A 110 -12.29 12.96 9.37
CA ASN A 110 -11.17 12.94 10.32
C ASN A 110 -9.93 12.16 9.83
N GLY A 111 -10.01 11.49 8.68
CA GLY A 111 -8.93 10.63 8.18
C GLY A 111 -9.00 9.18 8.63
N PHE A 112 -9.92 8.81 9.53
CA PHE A 112 -9.97 7.48 10.14
C PHE A 112 -11.36 6.82 10.06
N SER A 113 -12.35 7.51 9.50
CA SER A 113 -13.70 6.96 9.25
C SER A 113 -13.68 5.84 8.19
N GLU A 114 -14.82 5.17 8.00
CA GLU A 114 -14.93 4.00 7.12
C GLU A 114 -14.41 4.22 5.69
N PRO A 115 -14.68 5.35 5.01
CA PRO A 115 -14.13 5.59 3.67
C PRO A 115 -12.60 5.47 3.63
N TYR A 116 -11.89 6.08 4.59
CA TYR A 116 -10.42 6.03 4.63
C TYR A 116 -9.91 4.61 4.79
N LYS A 117 -10.50 3.86 5.74
CA LYS A 117 -10.15 2.46 5.97
C LYS A 117 -10.41 1.61 4.72
N PHE A 118 -11.56 1.80 4.08
CA PHE A 118 -11.90 1.06 2.87
C PHE A 118 -10.91 1.34 1.73
N PHE A 119 -10.59 2.61 1.47
CA PHE A 119 -9.67 2.97 0.39
C PHE A 119 -8.21 2.55 0.66
N LEU A 120 -7.80 2.39 1.92
CA LEU A 120 -6.52 1.76 2.28
C LEU A 120 -6.48 0.24 1.94
N LEU A 121 -7.62 -0.46 2.04
CA LEU A 121 -7.70 -1.85 1.57
C LEU A 121 -7.63 -1.90 0.03
N ILE A 122 -8.35 -1.00 -0.64
CA ILE A 122 -8.31 -0.86 -2.10
C ILE A 122 -6.91 -0.52 -2.60
N SER A 123 -6.14 0.31 -1.87
CA SER A 123 -4.76 0.61 -2.25
C SER A 123 -3.88 -0.64 -2.26
N ALA A 124 -4.02 -1.54 -1.30
CA ALA A 124 -3.26 -2.78 -1.27
C ALA A 124 -3.54 -3.65 -2.51
N ILE A 125 -4.81 -3.81 -2.88
CA ILE A 125 -5.22 -4.56 -4.07
C ILE A 125 -4.69 -3.88 -5.35
N PHE A 126 -4.69 -2.55 -5.41
CA PHE A 126 -4.14 -1.79 -6.53
C PHE A 126 -2.63 -2.03 -6.71
N TYR A 127 -1.85 -1.92 -5.63
CA TYR A 127 -0.41 -2.18 -5.72
C TYR A 127 -0.10 -3.66 -5.93
N LEU A 128 -0.91 -4.59 -5.42
CA LEU A 128 -0.80 -6.01 -5.74
C LEU A 128 -0.94 -6.25 -7.25
N PHE A 129 -1.95 -5.64 -7.88
CA PHE A 129 -2.15 -5.73 -9.32
C PHE A 129 -0.93 -5.23 -10.10
N ILE A 130 -0.40 -4.06 -9.74
CA ILE A 130 0.78 -3.51 -10.40
C ILE A 130 1.98 -4.44 -10.21
N GLY A 131 2.23 -4.91 -8.99
CA GLY A 131 3.32 -5.83 -8.68
C GLY A 131 3.24 -7.12 -9.52
N LEU A 132 2.07 -7.76 -9.58
CA LEU A 132 1.85 -8.96 -10.38
C LEU A 132 1.95 -8.70 -11.89
N ASP A 133 1.52 -7.53 -12.37
CA ASP A 133 1.68 -7.14 -13.77
C ASP A 133 3.17 -6.97 -14.15
N PHE A 134 3.97 -6.36 -13.28
CA PHE A 134 5.41 -6.23 -13.48
C PHE A 134 6.14 -7.56 -13.34
N LEU A 135 5.76 -8.42 -12.40
CA LEU A 135 6.26 -9.80 -12.30
C LEU A 135 6.01 -10.57 -13.61
N LYS A 136 4.79 -10.47 -14.16
CA LYS A 136 4.47 -11.04 -15.48
C LYS A 136 5.40 -10.49 -16.58
N LYS A 137 5.68 -9.18 -16.59
CA LYS A 137 6.58 -8.57 -17.58
C LYS A 137 8.01 -9.11 -17.46
N ILE A 138 8.50 -9.30 -16.23
CA ILE A 138 9.82 -9.88 -15.96
C ILE A 138 9.88 -11.32 -16.48
N LEU A 139 8.91 -12.17 -16.12
CA LEU A 139 8.90 -13.56 -16.56
C LEU A 139 8.75 -13.69 -18.08
N ARG A 140 7.93 -12.83 -18.71
CA ARG A 140 7.83 -12.79 -20.18
C ARG A 140 9.15 -12.37 -20.85
N HIS A 141 9.91 -11.48 -20.23
CA HIS A 141 11.21 -11.08 -20.75
C HIS A 141 12.17 -12.27 -20.86
N TYR A 142 12.14 -13.18 -19.88
CA TYR A 142 12.90 -14.44 -19.90
C TYR A 142 12.22 -15.58 -20.66
N GLN A 143 11.24 -15.28 -21.53
CA GLN A 143 10.60 -16.23 -22.43
C GLN A 143 9.86 -17.38 -21.74
N PHE A 144 9.44 -17.22 -20.49
CA PHE A 144 8.55 -18.19 -19.83
C PHE A 144 7.18 -18.24 -20.54
N SER A 145 6.65 -19.45 -20.71
CA SER A 145 5.32 -19.64 -21.33
C SER A 145 4.19 -19.14 -20.43
N ASP A 146 3.04 -18.81 -21.00
CA ASP A 146 1.88 -18.24 -20.28
C ASP A 146 1.36 -19.11 -19.11
N ILE A 147 1.45 -20.45 -19.23
CA ILE A 147 1.05 -21.39 -18.16
C ILE A 147 1.99 -21.32 -16.95
N HIS A 148 3.31 -21.33 -17.18
CA HIS A 148 4.31 -21.21 -16.12
C HIS A 148 4.15 -19.89 -15.37
N ILE A 149 3.94 -18.78 -16.10
CA ILE A 149 3.70 -17.47 -15.48
C ILE A 149 2.41 -17.47 -14.66
N ALA A 150 1.32 -18.06 -15.19
CA ALA A 150 0.05 -18.15 -14.46
C ALA A 150 0.20 -18.94 -13.15
N ILE A 151 0.88 -20.09 -13.19
CA ILE A 151 1.16 -20.92 -12.01
C ILE A 151 2.00 -20.13 -11.01
N THR A 152 3.07 -19.45 -11.43
CA THR A 152 3.90 -18.63 -10.54
C THR A 152 3.09 -17.52 -9.86
N ILE A 153 2.20 -16.85 -10.60
CA ILE A 153 1.32 -15.82 -10.03
C ILE A 153 0.36 -16.40 -8.99
N LEU A 154 -0.23 -17.57 -9.25
CA LEU A 154 -1.12 -18.23 -8.29
C LEU A 154 -0.36 -18.67 -7.04
N LEU A 155 0.83 -19.27 -7.19
CA LEU A 155 1.66 -19.72 -6.07
C LEU A 155 2.14 -18.55 -5.21
N ILE A 156 2.58 -17.45 -5.81
CA ILE A 156 3.00 -16.25 -5.07
C ILE A 156 1.80 -15.57 -4.43
N GLY A 157 0.72 -15.37 -5.19
CA GLY A 157 -0.46 -14.62 -4.76
C GLY A 157 -1.31 -15.32 -3.71
N LEU A 158 -1.45 -16.65 -3.79
CA LEU A 158 -2.31 -17.45 -2.89
C LEU A 158 -1.53 -18.39 -1.98
N GLY A 159 -0.33 -18.82 -2.38
CA GLY A 159 0.48 -19.81 -1.67
C GLY A 159 1.51 -19.20 -0.71
N THR A 160 1.54 -17.88 -0.56
CA THR A 160 2.45 -17.17 0.37
C THR A 160 1.70 -16.19 1.26
N ASN A 161 2.41 -15.56 2.20
CA ASN A 161 1.88 -14.50 3.04
C ASN A 161 1.40 -13.26 2.26
N LEU A 162 1.70 -13.16 0.95
CA LEU A 162 1.25 -12.04 0.14
C LEU A 162 -0.29 -11.91 0.13
N LEU A 163 -1.03 -13.01 0.20
CA LEU A 163 -2.49 -12.97 0.30
C LEU A 163 -2.94 -12.25 1.58
N ALA A 164 -2.36 -12.63 2.72
CA ALA A 164 -2.67 -12.03 4.01
C ALA A 164 -2.31 -10.54 4.05
N TYR A 165 -1.13 -10.18 3.53
CA TYR A 165 -0.66 -8.80 3.44
C TYR A 165 -1.33 -7.97 2.35
N SER A 166 -2.18 -8.56 1.52
CA SER A 166 -2.99 -7.86 0.52
C SER A 166 -4.48 -7.86 0.85
N SER A 167 -4.87 -8.45 2.00
CA SER A 167 -6.25 -8.48 2.49
C SER A 167 -6.30 -8.15 3.99
N GLN A 168 -6.19 -9.16 4.86
CA GLN A 168 -6.33 -9.05 6.31
C GLN A 168 -5.48 -7.95 6.94
N THR A 169 -4.23 -7.83 6.52
CA THR A 169 -3.27 -6.81 6.98
C THR A 169 -2.80 -5.93 5.82
N ALA A 170 -3.73 -5.61 4.91
CA ALA A 170 -3.50 -4.89 3.67
C ALA A 170 -2.67 -3.60 3.78
N PRO A 171 -2.85 -2.72 4.78
CA PRO A 171 -2.05 -1.50 4.91
C PRO A 171 -0.67 -1.74 5.57
N MET A 172 -0.17 -2.96 5.60
CA MET A 172 1.23 -3.22 5.90
C MET A 172 2.11 -2.98 4.66
N PRO A 173 3.40 -2.63 4.82
CA PRO A 173 4.27 -2.29 3.68
C PRO A 173 4.52 -3.39 2.66
N HIS A 174 4.27 -4.66 2.98
CA HIS A 174 4.75 -5.82 2.22
C HIS A 174 4.28 -5.85 0.76
N VAL A 175 2.99 -5.63 0.50
CA VAL A 175 2.45 -5.63 -0.88
C VAL A 175 2.95 -4.44 -1.70
N TYR A 176 3.13 -3.29 -1.05
CA TYR A 176 3.66 -2.07 -1.65
C TYR A 176 5.13 -2.24 -2.02
N ILE A 177 5.92 -2.80 -1.12
CA ILE A 177 7.34 -3.12 -1.35
C ILE A 177 7.48 -4.19 -2.44
N PHE A 178 6.63 -5.23 -2.44
CA PHE A 178 6.58 -6.22 -3.52
C PHE A 178 6.36 -5.55 -4.88
N CYS A 179 5.41 -4.62 -4.96
CA CYS A 179 5.16 -3.82 -6.15
C CYS A 179 6.39 -3.01 -6.56
N LEU A 180 6.96 -2.22 -5.64
CA LEU A 180 8.12 -1.37 -5.92
C LEU A 180 9.34 -2.17 -6.36
N PHE A 181 9.64 -3.31 -5.72
CA PHE A 181 10.74 -4.18 -6.15
C PHE A 181 10.48 -4.83 -7.49
N SER A 182 9.24 -5.25 -7.79
CA SER A 182 8.89 -5.79 -9.10
C SER A 182 9.10 -4.75 -10.21
N ILE A 183 8.75 -3.49 -9.95
CA ILE A 183 9.01 -2.37 -10.87
C ILE A 183 10.53 -2.13 -10.96
N PHE A 184 11.23 -2.08 -9.83
CA PHE A 184 12.67 -1.87 -9.77
C PHE A 184 13.44 -2.92 -10.59
N ILE A 185 13.18 -4.21 -10.37
CA ILE A 185 13.81 -5.31 -11.12
C ILE A 185 13.54 -5.17 -12.63
N TYR A 186 12.29 -4.86 -13.02
CA TYR A 186 11.95 -4.67 -14.42
C TYR A 186 12.73 -3.51 -15.06
N TYR A 187 12.83 -2.37 -14.37
CA TYR A 187 13.60 -1.23 -14.87
C TYR A 187 15.11 -1.45 -14.81
N THR A 188 15.61 -2.27 -13.89
CA THR A 188 17.01 -2.70 -13.87
C THR A 188 17.34 -3.53 -15.11
N ILE A 189 16.48 -4.51 -15.47
CA ILE A 189 16.60 -5.25 -16.73
C ILE A 189 16.61 -4.28 -17.92
N LYS A 190 15.67 -3.31 -17.96
CA LYS A 190 15.62 -2.31 -19.03
C LYS A 190 16.85 -1.41 -19.08
N TRP A 191 17.42 -1.07 -17.94
CA TRP A 191 18.63 -0.27 -17.85
C TRP A 191 19.85 -1.03 -18.37
N TYR A 192 19.99 -2.32 -18.05
CA TYR A 192 21.05 -3.17 -18.63
C TYR A 192 20.91 -3.37 -20.13
N GLN A 193 19.67 -3.42 -20.67
CA GLN A 193 19.45 -3.45 -22.12
C GLN A 193 19.78 -2.11 -22.79
N PHE A 194 19.40 -1.00 -22.15
CA PHE A 194 19.63 0.34 -22.65
C PHE A 194 19.78 1.35 -21.51
N GLN A 195 21.01 1.81 -21.31
CA GLN A 195 21.41 2.72 -20.23
C GLN A 195 20.95 4.15 -20.51
N SER A 196 19.66 4.41 -20.37
CA SER A 196 19.07 5.74 -20.54
C SER A 196 18.99 6.53 -19.23
N ILE A 197 19.13 7.85 -19.31
CA ILE A 197 18.90 8.78 -18.19
C ILE A 197 17.52 8.57 -17.57
N LYS A 198 16.50 8.33 -18.40
CA LYS A 198 15.14 8.02 -17.95
C LYS A 198 15.11 6.82 -17.02
N ASN A 199 15.72 5.70 -17.41
CA ASN A 199 15.76 4.49 -16.59
C ASN A 199 16.57 4.71 -15.30
N THR A 200 17.69 5.44 -15.37
CA THR A 200 18.49 5.80 -14.18
C THR A 200 17.68 6.63 -13.17
N LEU A 201 16.95 7.64 -13.64
CA LEU A 201 16.10 8.47 -12.76
C LEU A 201 14.96 7.66 -12.13
N ILE A 202 14.31 6.78 -12.91
CA ILE A 202 13.26 5.89 -12.40
C ILE A 202 13.82 4.98 -11.30
N LEU A 203 14.98 4.36 -11.53
CA LEU A 203 15.64 3.50 -10.55
C LEU A 203 16.04 4.27 -9.28
N GLY A 204 16.60 5.47 -9.42
CA GLY A 204 16.96 6.32 -8.28
C GLY A 204 15.75 6.72 -7.42
N LEU A 205 14.65 7.11 -8.05
CA LEU A 205 13.40 7.45 -7.35
C LEU A 205 12.79 6.22 -6.66
N LEU A 206 12.77 5.07 -7.33
CA LEU A 206 12.29 3.82 -6.73
C LEU A 206 13.13 3.41 -5.53
N LEU A 207 14.46 3.46 -5.66
CA LEU A 207 15.38 3.12 -4.57
C LEU A 207 15.17 4.06 -3.38
N GLY A 208 15.11 5.38 -3.63
CA GLY A 208 14.82 6.37 -2.59
C GLY A 208 13.49 6.13 -1.88
N LEU A 209 12.43 5.80 -2.63
CA LEU A 209 11.13 5.49 -2.05
C LEU A 209 11.13 4.17 -1.25
N ILE A 210 11.79 3.12 -1.75
CA ILE A 210 11.96 1.85 -1.03
C ILE A 210 12.69 2.06 0.30
N SER A 211 13.80 2.81 0.28
CA SER A 211 14.55 3.17 1.48
C SER A 211 13.72 4.01 2.46
N LEU A 212 12.89 4.92 1.94
CA LEU A 212 11.99 5.73 2.77
C LEU A 212 10.83 4.92 3.38
N ILE A 213 10.41 3.82 2.77
CA ILE A 213 9.37 2.95 3.33
C ILE A 213 9.95 2.08 4.45
N ARG A 214 11.13 1.50 4.24
CA ARG A 214 11.83 0.67 5.25
C ARG A 214 13.34 0.87 5.13
N PRO A 215 13.94 1.70 5.99
CA PRO A 215 15.39 1.96 5.96
C PRO A 215 16.26 0.74 6.29
N SER A 216 15.67 -0.28 6.94
CA SER A 216 16.37 -1.50 7.36
C SER A 216 16.27 -2.65 6.34
N ASN A 217 15.73 -2.41 5.13
CA ASN A 217 15.60 -3.43 4.10
C ASN A 217 16.92 -3.71 3.39
#